data_AF-A0A7V9AF45-F1
#
_entry.id   AF-A0A7V9AF45-F1
#
_cell.length_a   1.000
_cell.length_b   1.000
_cell.length_c   1.000
_cell.angle_alpha   90.00
_cell.angle_beta   90.00
_cell.angle_gamma   90.00
#
_symmetry.space_group_name_H-M   'P 1'
#
loop_
_entity.id
_entity.type
_entity.pdbx_description
1 polymer ?
#
loop_
_entity_poly.entity_id
_entity_poly.type
_entity_poly.pdbx_seq_one_letter_code
_entity_poly.pdbx_strand_id
1 'polypeptide(L)'
;MDSITRRRSLRLLALGAGAATLGIPLLRHRLHAAKPPLQTMRHKPKAVVLDVIETCFAIDSLDEKLSELGLPAGSLKIWFPRVLRDAFALQVTGTYKGFAEIATGALASLLAEN
;
A
#
# COMPACT_ATOMS: atom_id res chain seq x y z
N MET A 1 27.00 -19.45 10.62
CA MET A 1 26.25 -18.94 9.44
C MET A 1 26.29 -20.08 8.45
N ASP A 2 25.52 -21.14 8.76
CA ASP A 2 25.83 -22.49 8.29
C ASP A 2 24.72 -22.95 7.35
N SER A 3 24.93 -22.70 6.05
CA SER A 3 24.10 -23.25 4.98
C SER A 3 24.53 -24.68 4.69
N ILE A 4 23.82 -25.65 5.27
CA ILE A 4 24.04 -27.08 5.06
C ILE A 4 23.00 -27.66 4.10
N THR A 5 23.53 -28.13 2.97
CA THR A 5 23.07 -29.31 2.21
C THR A 5 22.03 -29.13 1.10
N ARG A 6 22.58 -28.83 -0.08
CA ARG A 6 22.06 -29.20 -1.40
C ARG A 6 21.86 -30.73 -1.49
N ARG A 7 20.62 -31.22 -1.59
CA ARG A 7 20.31 -32.59 -2.03
C ARG A 7 20.07 -32.62 -3.54
N ARG A 8 20.97 -33.30 -4.26
CA ARG A 8 20.71 -33.82 -5.61
C ARG A 8 20.12 -35.23 -5.46
N SER A 9 18.98 -35.50 -6.08
CA SER A 9 18.43 -36.85 -6.23
C SER A 9 18.02 -37.07 -7.69
N LEU A 10 18.42 -38.23 -8.18
CA LEU A 10 18.49 -38.62 -9.58
C LEU A 10 17.14 -38.84 -10.23
N ARG A 11 17.05 -38.49 -11.52
CA ARG A 11 16.02 -38.97 -12.45
C ARG A 11 16.25 -40.45 -12.71
N LEU A 12 15.23 -41.28 -12.51
CA LEU A 12 15.16 -42.62 -13.06
C LEU A 12 14.08 -42.64 -14.14
N LEU A 13 14.52 -42.92 -15.38
CA LEU A 13 13.68 -43.17 -16.54
C LEU A 13 13.08 -44.58 -16.38
N ALA A 14 11.77 -44.72 -16.50
CA ALA A 14 11.13 -46.02 -16.70
C ALA A 14 10.31 -45.96 -17.99
N LEU A 15 10.81 -46.64 -19.02
CA LEU A 15 10.20 -46.86 -20.31
C LEU A 15 9.48 -48.21 -20.26
N GLY A 16 8.19 -48.25 -20.57
CA GLY A 16 7.42 -49.49 -20.64
C GLY A 16 6.11 -49.30 -21.39
N ALA A 17 6.06 -49.81 -22.61
CA ALA A 17 4.91 -49.81 -23.52
C ALA A 17 4.03 -51.04 -23.30
N GLY A 18 2.71 -50.91 -23.46
CA GLY A 18 1.77 -52.04 -23.51
C GLY A 18 0.31 -51.60 -23.42
N ALA A 19 -0.40 -51.72 -24.54
CA ALA A 19 -1.72 -51.17 -24.81
C ALA A 19 -2.88 -51.95 -24.15
N ALA A 20 -3.90 -51.22 -23.66
CA ALA A 20 -5.27 -51.72 -23.58
C ALA A 20 -6.29 -50.56 -23.44
N THR A 21 -7.32 -50.63 -24.29
CA THR A 21 -8.69 -50.12 -24.11
C THR A 21 -8.98 -48.60 -24.15
N LEU A 22 -9.81 -48.22 -25.12
CA LEU A 22 -10.52 -46.95 -25.23
C LEU A 22 -11.10 -46.51 -23.88
N GLY A 23 -10.52 -45.47 -23.30
CA GLY A 23 -11.08 -44.73 -22.18
C GLY A 23 -10.65 -43.29 -22.34
N ILE A 24 -11.61 -42.40 -22.61
CA ILE A 24 -11.43 -40.95 -22.66
C ILE A 24 -10.58 -40.53 -21.46
N PRO A 25 -9.42 -39.85 -21.61
CA PRO A 25 -8.70 -39.36 -20.46
C PRO A 25 -9.56 -38.27 -19.83
N LEU A 26 -10.32 -38.64 -18.79
CA LEU A 26 -10.88 -37.71 -17.84
C LEU A 26 -9.67 -36.90 -17.34
N LEU A 27 -9.57 -35.67 -17.84
CA LEU A 27 -8.66 -34.66 -17.36
C LEU A 27 -8.92 -34.56 -15.86
N ARG A 28 -8.11 -35.27 -15.08
CA ARG A 28 -8.14 -35.18 -13.63
C ARG A 28 -7.61 -33.79 -13.35
N HIS A 29 -8.50 -32.81 -13.38
CA HIS A 29 -8.24 -31.50 -12.82
C HIS A 29 -7.63 -31.80 -11.47
N ARG A 30 -6.34 -31.46 -11.32
CA ARG A 30 -5.71 -31.41 -10.00
C ARG A 30 -6.62 -30.51 -9.20
N LEU A 31 -7.50 -31.11 -8.39
CA LEU A 31 -8.02 -30.46 -7.21
C LEU A 31 -6.75 -30.00 -6.51
N HIS A 32 -6.49 -28.70 -6.58
CA HIS A 32 -5.48 -28.11 -5.72
C HIS A 32 -5.85 -28.61 -4.33
N ALA A 33 -4.99 -29.43 -3.73
CA ALA A 33 -5.17 -29.85 -2.35
C ALA A 33 -5.51 -28.56 -1.60
N ALA A 34 -6.71 -28.53 -0.99
CA ALA A 34 -7.19 -27.34 -0.32
C ALA A 34 -6.07 -26.89 0.61
N LYS A 35 -5.57 -25.66 0.39
CA LYS A 35 -4.57 -25.07 1.28
C LYS A 35 -5.16 -25.19 2.68
N PRO A 36 -4.46 -25.83 3.65
CA PRO A 36 -4.99 -25.95 5.00
C PRO A 36 -5.41 -24.56 5.45
N PRO A 37 -6.55 -24.42 6.16
CA PRO A 37 -6.99 -23.12 6.63
C PRO A 37 -5.79 -22.49 7.33
N LEU A 38 -5.47 -21.25 6.96
CA LEU A 38 -4.47 -20.48 7.68
C LEU A 38 -4.94 -20.48 9.13
N GLN A 39 -4.28 -21.24 9.99
CA GLN A 39 -4.52 -21.18 11.41
C GLN A 39 -4.19 -19.76 11.80
N THR A 40 -5.22 -18.93 11.98
CA THR A 40 -5.04 -17.56 12.45
C THR A 40 -4.67 -17.66 13.92
N MET A 41 -3.38 -17.81 14.20
CA MET A 41 -2.83 -17.41 15.48
C MET A 41 -3.27 -15.97 15.68
N ARG A 42 -4.23 -15.75 16.60
CA ARG A 42 -4.75 -14.41 16.88
C ARG A 42 -3.70 -13.65 17.66
N HIS A 43 -2.69 -13.16 16.96
CA HIS A 43 -1.71 -12.24 17.54
C HIS A 43 -2.44 -10.96 17.93
N LYS A 44 -2.46 -10.67 19.24
CA LYS A 44 -2.95 -9.39 19.75
C LYS A 44 -1.93 -8.30 19.36
N PRO A 45 -2.37 -7.17 18.78
CA PRO A 45 -1.47 -6.05 18.53
C PRO A 45 -0.84 -5.58 19.84
N LYS A 46 0.46 -5.31 19.84
CA LYS A 46 1.16 -4.74 21.00
C LYS A 46 1.04 -3.21 21.06
N ALA A 47 0.84 -2.57 19.91
CA ALA A 47 0.67 -1.13 19.77
C ALA A 47 -0.14 -0.81 18.51
N VAL A 48 -0.72 0.39 18.47
CA VAL A 48 -1.40 0.98 17.31
C VAL A 48 -0.81 2.37 17.11
N VAL A 49 -0.41 2.69 15.88
CA VAL A 49 0.03 4.03 15.49
C VAL A 49 -1.08 4.62 14.63
N LEU A 50 -1.59 5.77 15.03
CA LEU A 50 -2.60 6.50 14.30
C LEU A 50 -1.95 7.75 13.73
N ASP A 51 -2.19 7.99 12.45
CA ASP A 51 -2.03 9.31 11.89
C ASP A 51 -3.02 10.29 12.56
N VAL A 52 -2.69 11.57 12.59
CA VAL A 52 -3.41 12.57 13.38
C VAL A 52 -4.36 13.38 12.51
N ILE A 53 -3.83 14.04 11.48
CA ILE A 53 -4.59 14.96 10.64
C ILE A 53 -5.46 14.14 9.69
N GLU A 54 -6.74 14.48 9.54
CA GLU A 54 -7.78 13.74 8.79
C GLU A 54 -8.13 12.35 9.39
N THR A 55 -7.18 11.66 10.02
CA THR A 55 -7.41 10.33 10.62
C THR A 55 -8.05 10.42 12.00
N CYS A 56 -7.49 11.24 12.91
CA CYS A 56 -8.04 11.43 14.26
C CYS A 56 -8.84 12.73 14.36
N PHE A 57 -8.49 13.74 13.56
CA PHE A 57 -9.13 15.04 13.57
C PHE A 57 -9.55 15.44 12.16
N ALA A 58 -10.86 15.65 11.98
CA ALA A 58 -11.39 16.26 10.77
C ALA A 58 -10.89 17.71 10.65
N ILE A 59 -10.63 18.15 9.41
CA ILE A 59 -10.18 19.51 9.12
C ILE A 59 -11.15 20.27 8.21
N ASP A 60 -12.37 19.77 8.02
CA ASP A 60 -13.40 20.39 7.17
C ASP A 60 -13.68 21.85 7.52
N SER A 61 -13.52 22.23 8.79
CA SER A 61 -13.67 23.61 9.26
C SER A 61 -12.66 24.60 8.66
N LEU A 62 -11.57 24.10 8.07
CA LEU A 62 -10.63 24.95 7.33
C LEU A 62 -11.20 25.43 5.99
N ASP A 63 -12.17 24.74 5.38
CA ASP A 63 -12.71 25.17 4.08
C ASP A 63 -13.45 26.52 4.19
N GLU A 64 -14.15 26.74 5.31
CA GLU A 64 -14.75 28.04 5.64
C GLU A 64 -13.67 29.12 5.80
N LYS A 65 -12.56 28.81 6.47
CA LYS A 65 -11.43 29.73 6.64
C LYS A 65 -10.72 30.06 5.35
N LEU A 66 -10.56 29.09 4.45
CA LEU A 66 -10.02 29.34 3.12
C LEU A 66 -10.98 30.22 2.30
N SER A 67 -12.28 30.02 2.43
CA SER A 67 -13.30 30.86 1.79
C SER A 67 -13.28 32.31 2.30
N GLU A 68 -13.09 32.52 3.60
CA GLU A 68 -12.88 33.85 4.20
C GLU A 68 -11.66 34.58 3.62
N LEU A 69 -10.65 33.85 3.14
CA LEU A 69 -9.45 34.38 2.47
C LEU A 69 -9.66 34.65 0.97
N GLY A 70 -10.88 34.46 0.45
CA GLY A 70 -11.22 34.69 -0.95
C GLY A 70 -10.97 33.50 -1.88
N LEU A 71 -10.60 32.34 -1.35
CA LEU A 71 -10.45 31.12 -2.15
C LEU A 71 -11.83 30.51 -2.48
N PRO A 72 -11.98 29.79 -3.62
CA PRO A 72 -13.23 29.11 -3.95
C PRO A 72 -13.57 28.01 -2.94
N ALA A 73 -14.86 27.70 -2.80
CA ALA A 73 -15.31 26.59 -1.97
C ALA A 73 -14.68 25.25 -2.41
N GLY A 74 -14.32 24.40 -1.45
CA GLY A 74 -13.61 23.15 -1.70
C GLY A 74 -12.10 23.30 -1.90
N SER A 75 -11.54 24.50 -1.70
CA SER A 75 -10.09 24.75 -1.77
C SER A 75 -9.29 23.92 -0.78
N LEU A 76 -9.89 23.44 0.32
CA LEU A 76 -9.24 22.51 1.24
C LEU A 76 -8.74 21.24 0.53
N LYS A 77 -9.52 20.73 -0.44
CA LYS A 77 -9.19 19.54 -1.24
C LYS A 77 -8.05 19.76 -2.23
N ILE A 78 -7.63 21.01 -2.41
CA ILE A 78 -6.49 21.40 -3.24
C ILE A 78 -5.29 21.72 -2.35
N TRP A 79 -5.50 22.56 -1.33
CA TRP A 79 -4.45 23.03 -0.45
C TRP A 79 -3.79 21.90 0.34
N PHE A 80 -4.56 21.04 1.02
CA PHE A 80 -3.97 20.01 1.88
C PHE A 80 -3.13 18.97 1.11
N PRO A 81 -3.57 18.46 -0.07
CA PRO A 81 -2.70 17.65 -0.92
C PRO A 81 -1.44 18.36 -1.41
N ARG A 82 -1.47 19.69 -1.63
CA ARG A 82 -0.27 20.46 -1.97
C ARG A 82 0.71 20.53 -0.79
N VAL A 83 0.23 20.65 0.45
CA VAL A 83 1.08 20.55 1.65
C VAL A 83 1.83 19.21 1.68
N LEU A 84 1.13 18.10 1.43
CA LEU A 84 1.74 16.77 1.40
C LEU A 84 2.73 16.61 0.24
N ARG A 85 2.39 17.10 -0.96
CA ARG A 85 3.28 17.11 -2.13
C ARG A 85 4.59 17.84 -1.81
N ASP A 86 4.51 19.02 -1.23
CA ASP A 86 5.68 19.85 -0.95
C ASP A 86 6.54 19.23 0.17
N ALA A 87 5.91 18.64 1.19
CA ALA A 87 6.61 17.87 2.22
C ALA A 87 7.37 16.67 1.63
N PHE A 88 6.75 15.93 0.70
CA PHE A 88 7.44 14.83 0.01
C PHE A 88 8.59 15.32 -0.87
N ALA A 89 8.42 16.43 -1.59
CA ALA A 89 9.48 17.00 -2.41
C ALA A 89 10.69 17.43 -1.56
N LEU A 90 10.44 18.06 -0.41
CA LEU A 90 11.46 18.43 0.55
C LEU A 90 12.21 17.20 1.08
N GLN A 91 11.48 16.14 1.44
CA GLN A 91 12.09 14.89 1.91
C GLN A 91 12.97 14.24 0.83
N VAL A 92 12.51 14.19 -0.43
CA VAL A 92 13.27 13.60 -1.54
C VAL A 92 14.52 14.41 -1.87
N THR A 93 14.48 15.73 -1.69
CA THR A 93 15.62 16.63 -1.90
C THR A 93 16.53 16.77 -0.69
N GLY A 94 16.24 16.07 0.41
CA GLY A 94 17.06 16.10 1.63
C GLY A 94 16.96 17.41 2.42
N THR A 95 15.90 18.20 2.21
CA THR A 95 15.66 19.46 2.92
C THR A 95 14.55 19.26 3.93
N TYR A 96 14.74 19.75 5.16
CA TYR A 96 13.69 19.75 6.18
C TYR A 96 13.10 21.15 6.36
N LYS A 97 11.77 21.23 6.41
CA LYS A 97 10.99 22.40 6.83
C LYS A 97 9.89 21.96 7.79
N GLY A 98 9.48 22.85 8.69
CA GLY A 98 8.37 22.57 9.61
C GLY A 98 7.03 22.53 8.89
N PHE A 99 6.07 21.74 9.40
CA PHE A 99 4.74 21.59 8.79
C PHE A 99 4.06 22.95 8.54
N ALA A 100 4.08 23.87 9.53
CA ALA A 100 3.47 25.19 9.39
C ALA A 100 4.09 26.03 8.27
N GLU A 101 5.41 25.92 8.07
CA GLU A 101 6.12 26.63 6.99
C GLU A 101 5.69 26.09 5.62
N ILE A 102 5.61 24.76 5.48
CA ILE A 102 5.16 24.11 4.25
C ILE A 102 3.69 24.46 3.97
N ALA A 103 2.84 24.37 4.98
CA ALA A 103 1.41 24.67 4.89
C ALA A 103 1.15 26.13 4.50
N THR A 104 1.92 27.07 5.07
CA THR A 104 1.87 28.49 4.72
C THR A 104 2.37 28.74 3.30
N GLY A 105 3.46 28.08 2.88
CA GLY A 105 3.98 28.19 1.51
C GLY A 105 2.98 27.69 0.46
N ALA A 106 2.36 26.53 0.71
CA ALA A 106 1.31 26.00 -0.15
C ALA A 106 0.08 26.92 -0.21
N LEU A 107 -0.30 27.55 0.91
CA LEU A 107 -1.40 28.53 0.96
C LEU A 107 -1.07 29.78 0.13
N ALA A 108 0.14 30.33 0.29
CA ALA A 108 0.59 31.50 -0.45
C ALA A 108 0.62 31.24 -1.96
N SER A 109 1.08 30.06 -2.40
CA SER A 109 1.03 29.66 -3.81
C SER A 109 -0.40 29.60 -4.32
N LEU A 110 -1.32 29.00 -3.56
CA LEU A 110 -2.72 28.88 -3.97
C LEU A 110 -3.42 30.24 -4.07
N LEU A 111 -3.16 31.16 -3.13
CA LEU A 111 -3.69 32.51 -3.16
C LEU A 111 -3.17 33.34 -4.34
N ALA A 112 -1.94 33.09 -4.78
CA ALA A 112 -1.37 33.79 -5.94
C ALA A 112 -1.92 33.30 -7.29
N GLU A 113 -2.58 32.14 -7.32
CA GLU A 113 -3.20 31.55 -8.51
C GLU A 113 -4.65 32.01 -8.74
N ASN A 114 -5.25 32.67 -7.74
CA ASN A 114 -6.66 32.99 -7.66
C ASN A 114 -6.90 34.51 -7.77
#